data_AF-A0A848X9T6-F1
#
_entry.id   AF-A0A848X9T6-F1
#
_cell.length_a   1.000
_cell.length_b   1.000
_cell.length_c   1.000
_cell.angle_alpha   90.00
_cell.angle_beta   90.00
_cell.angle_gamma   90.00
#
_symmetry.space_group_name_H-M   'P 1'
#
loop_
_entity.id
_entity.type
_entity.pdbx_description
1 polymer ?
#
loop_
_entity_poly.entity_id
_entity_poly.type
_entity_poly.pdbx_seq_one_letter_code
_entity_poly.pdbx_strand_id
1 'polypeptide(L)'
;MRGQIVFTESEWQVVFFVMREDGTPGRGSAEGGGYERTSEGVVFRHLFNLSVGEAMDGLSAAPLNMVVRDPADAPLEPTRIGVEGDVLTLYFPSGNRMTFLRSAKDCI
;
A
#
# COMPACT_ATOMS: atom_id res chain seq x y z
N MET A 1 -12.05 -5.30 2.79
CA MET A 1 -10.86 -4.52 3.22
C MET A 1 -11.20 -3.04 3.19
N ARG A 2 -10.57 -2.23 4.04
CA ARG A 2 -10.61 -0.77 3.99
C ARG A 2 -9.19 -0.25 4.01
N GLY A 3 -8.87 0.76 3.22
CA GLY A 3 -7.52 1.30 3.19
C GLY A 3 -7.44 2.61 2.46
N GLN A 4 -6.29 3.26 2.59
CA GLN A 4 -6.00 4.51 1.94
C GLN A 4 -4.54 4.51 1.51
N ILE A 5 -4.30 4.96 0.29
CA ILE A 5 -2.98 5.33 -0.20
C ILE A 5 -2.88 6.85 -0.22
N VAL A 6 -1.72 7.36 0.18
CA VAL A 6 -1.38 8.77 0.19
C VAL A 6 -0.05 8.93 -0.53
N PHE A 7 0.03 9.99 -1.33
CA PHE A 7 1.25 10.41 -2.00
C PHE A 7 1.58 11.83 -1.56
N THR A 8 2.86 12.09 -1.33
CA THR A 8 3.44 13.43 -1.27
C THR A 8 4.19 13.70 -2.59
N GLU A 9 5.02 14.73 -2.62
CA GLU A 9 5.86 15.03 -3.77
C GLU A 9 6.80 13.86 -4.15
N SER A 10 7.37 13.18 -3.14
CA SER A 10 8.38 12.13 -3.34
C SER A 10 8.13 10.85 -2.54
N GLU A 11 7.14 10.83 -1.65
CA GLU A 11 6.86 9.71 -0.77
C GLU A 11 5.46 9.14 -1.01
N TRP A 12 5.31 7.87 -0.70
CA TRP A 12 4.04 7.17 -0.72
C TRP A 12 3.88 6.36 0.55
N GLN A 13 2.63 6.21 0.97
CA GLN A 13 2.26 5.32 2.06
C GLN A 13 0.88 4.75 1.79
N VAL A 14 0.70 3.46 2.03
CA VAL A 14 -0.60 2.83 2.09
C VAL A 14 -0.81 2.19 3.45
N VAL A 15 -2.03 2.31 3.96
CA VAL A 15 -2.52 1.56 5.11
C VAL A 15 -3.79 0.83 4.70
N PHE A 16 -3.92 -0.43 5.09
CA PHE A 16 -5.13 -1.19 4.86
C PHE A 16 -5.44 -2.15 6.00
N PHE A 17 -6.73 -2.43 6.16
CA PHE A 17 -7.30 -3.27 7.18
C PHE A 17 -8.16 -4.37 6.57
N VAL A 18 -7.98 -5.58 7.08
CA VAL A 18 -8.96 -6.66 6.91
C VAL A 18 -10.01 -6.47 7.99
N MET A 19 -11.26 -6.28 7.58
CA MET A 19 -12.37 -5.97 8.48
C MET A 19 -13.05 -7.27 8.90
N ARG A 20 -13.50 -7.33 10.16
CA ARG A 20 -14.46 -8.34 10.63
C ARG A 20 -15.86 -8.03 10.13
N GLU A 21 -16.77 -8.99 10.29
CA GLU A 21 -18.18 -8.84 9.90
C GLU A 21 -18.88 -7.69 10.63
N ASP A 22 -18.49 -7.43 11.90
CA ASP A 22 -19.01 -6.33 12.71
C ASP A 22 -18.47 -4.94 12.30
N GLY A 23 -17.60 -4.88 11.30
CA GLY A 23 -16.99 -3.65 10.80
C GLY A 23 -15.77 -3.16 11.59
N THR A 24 -15.30 -3.91 12.59
CA THR A 24 -14.04 -3.61 13.31
C THR A 24 -12.82 -4.11 12.52
N PRO A 25 -11.66 -3.42 12.61
CA PRO A 25 -10.43 -3.92 11.98
C PRO A 25 -9.89 -5.14 12.74
N GLY A 26 -9.65 -6.24 12.03
CA GLY A 26 -9.03 -7.45 12.60
C GLY A 26 -7.56 -7.64 12.24
N ARG A 27 -7.14 -7.09 11.10
CA ARG A 27 -5.73 -6.99 10.71
C ARG A 27 -5.43 -5.62 10.18
N GLY A 28 -4.20 -5.18 10.37
CA GLY A 28 -3.64 -3.98 9.76
C GLY A 28 -2.35 -4.31 9.04
N SER A 29 -2.15 -3.67 7.91
CA SER A 29 -0.88 -3.61 7.21
C SER A 29 -0.63 -2.19 6.74
N ALA A 30 0.62 -1.77 6.80
CA ALA A 30 1.07 -0.52 6.20
C ALA A 30 2.40 -0.73 5.50
N GLU A 31 2.64 0.02 4.44
CA GLU A 31 3.89 0.03 3.71
C GLU A 31 4.09 1.42 3.12
N GLY A 32 5.34 1.76 2.85
CA GLY A 32 5.67 3.04 2.27
C GLY A 32 7.15 3.26 2.06
N GLY A 33 7.45 4.41 1.48
CA GLY A 33 8.79 4.88 1.22
C GLY A 33 8.81 5.93 0.13
N GLY A 34 9.89 5.95 -0.66
CA GLY A 34 10.04 6.86 -1.78
C GLY A 34 9.40 6.34 -3.06
N TYR A 35 9.10 7.22 -4.01
CA TYR A 35 8.74 6.83 -5.37
C TYR A 35 9.35 7.77 -6.41
N GLU A 36 9.59 7.22 -7.60
CA GLU A 36 10.04 7.97 -8.77
C GLU A 36 9.06 7.74 -9.92
N ARG A 37 8.69 8.82 -10.63
CA ARG A 37 7.85 8.73 -11.82
C ARG A 37 8.72 8.36 -13.03
N THR A 38 8.20 7.47 -13.87
CA THR A 38 8.85 7.06 -15.13
C THR A 38 7.89 7.24 -16.30
N SER A 39 8.35 7.02 -17.53
CA SER A 39 7.49 7.02 -18.71
C SER A 39 6.45 5.88 -18.72
N GLU A 40 6.66 4.83 -17.91
CA GLU A 40 5.85 3.61 -17.90
C GLU A 40 4.97 3.49 -16.63
N GLY A 41 5.16 4.36 -15.65
CA GLY A 41 4.44 4.34 -14.38
C GLY A 41 5.25 4.97 -13.24
N VAL A 42 5.40 4.23 -12.15
CA VAL A 42 6.19 4.63 -10.97
C VAL A 42 7.08 3.50 -10.52
N VAL A 43 8.22 3.81 -9.92
CA VAL A 43 9.05 2.83 -9.20
C VAL A 43 8.91 3.12 -7.72
N PHE A 44 8.33 2.20 -6.97
CA PHE A 44 8.23 2.29 -5.53
C PHE A 44 9.49 1.76 -4.86
N ARG A 45 10.05 2.53 -3.93
CA ARG A 45 11.10 2.08 -3.02
C ARG A 45 10.48 1.77 -1.66
N HIS A 46 10.54 0.50 -1.27
CA HIS A 46 9.87 -0.02 -0.07
C HIS A 46 10.74 0.12 1.19
N LEU A 47 10.68 1.29 1.81
CA LEU A 47 11.51 1.62 2.99
C LEU A 47 10.99 0.99 4.28
N PHE A 48 9.69 0.81 4.42
CA PHE A 48 9.14 0.12 5.57
C PHE A 48 7.90 -0.71 5.22
N ASN A 49 7.66 -1.73 6.04
CA ASN A 49 6.39 -2.41 6.11
C ASN A 49 6.05 -2.74 7.57
N LEU A 50 4.78 -2.66 7.91
CA LEU A 50 4.22 -2.95 9.21
C LEU A 50 3.06 -3.93 9.01
N SER A 51 2.99 -4.97 9.83
CA SER A 51 1.84 -5.86 9.86
C SER A 51 1.50 -6.26 11.30
N VAL A 52 0.21 -6.42 11.56
CA VAL A 52 -0.31 -6.92 12.84
C VAL A 52 -1.71 -7.48 12.62
N GLY A 53 -2.08 -8.51 13.37
CA GLY A 53 -3.45 -8.97 13.32
C GLY A 53 -3.75 -10.12 14.25
N GLU A 54 -4.96 -10.12 14.79
CA GLU A 54 -5.48 -11.27 15.52
C GLU A 54 -5.79 -12.43 14.56
N ALA A 55 -6.07 -13.60 15.14
CA ALA A 55 -6.62 -14.69 14.36
C ALA A 55 -7.98 -14.27 13.79
N MET A 56 -8.22 -14.63 12.53
CA MET A 56 -9.49 -14.47 11.84
C MET A 56 -9.78 -15.74 11.05
N ASP A 57 -11.02 -15.93 10.61
CA ASP A 57 -11.39 -17.08 9.79
C ASP A 57 -10.51 -17.16 8.53
N GLY A 58 -9.82 -18.30 8.38
CA GLY A 58 -8.86 -18.54 7.30
C GLY A 58 -7.50 -17.85 7.45
N LEU A 59 -7.24 -17.11 8.53
CA LEU A 59 -6.01 -16.34 8.74
C LEU A 59 -5.46 -16.49 10.17
N SER A 60 -4.35 -17.21 10.33
CA SER A 60 -3.63 -17.36 11.60
C SER A 60 -3.06 -16.05 12.10
N ALA A 61 -3.17 -15.77 13.41
CA ALA A 61 -2.69 -14.53 14.05
C ALA A 61 -1.27 -14.15 13.59
N ALA A 62 -1.05 -12.86 13.40
CA ALA A 62 0.23 -12.28 13.02
C ALA A 62 0.72 -11.36 14.13
N PRO A 63 1.90 -11.60 14.73
CA PRO A 63 2.46 -10.69 15.71
C PRO A 63 2.73 -9.34 15.07
N LEU A 64 2.77 -8.28 15.89
CA LEU A 64 3.22 -6.97 15.44
C LEU A 64 4.64 -7.11 14.90
N ASN A 65 4.82 -6.82 13.62
CA ASN A 65 6.09 -6.86 12.94
C ASN A 65 6.29 -5.59 12.14
N MET A 66 7.41 -4.91 12.37
CA MET A 66 7.83 -3.75 11.61
C MET A 66 9.20 -4.02 11.04
N VAL A 67 9.35 -3.80 9.73
CA VAL A 67 10.64 -3.85 9.04
C VAL A 67 10.90 -2.46 8.48
N VAL A 68 12.08 -1.94 8.78
CA VAL A 68 12.62 -0.69 8.22
C VAL A 68 13.90 -1.05 7.49
N ARG A 69 14.10 -0.48 6.31
CA ARG A 69 15.23 -0.76 5.43
C ARG A 69 16.03 0.50 5.17
N ASP A 70 17.33 0.33 4.99
CA ASP A 70 18.17 1.39 4.42
C ASP A 70 17.73 1.67 2.97
N PRO A 71 17.69 2.94 2.53
CA PRO A 71 17.34 3.27 1.15
C PRO A 71 18.16 2.55 0.07
N ALA A 72 19.43 2.23 0.34
CA ALA A 72 20.32 1.55 -0.60
C ALA A 72 19.92 0.08 -0.82
N ASP A 73 19.34 -0.57 0.20
CA ASP A 73 18.95 -1.99 0.20
C ASP A 73 17.44 -2.19 0.01
N ALA A 74 16.68 -1.10 -0.05
CA ALA A 74 15.23 -1.15 -0.15
C ALA A 74 14.77 -1.72 -1.50
N PRO A 75 13.86 -2.71 -1.52
CA PRO A 75 13.32 -3.25 -2.76
C PRO A 75 12.72 -2.17 -3.64
N LEU A 76 13.01 -2.27 -4.94
CA LEU A 76 12.41 -1.44 -5.98
C LEU A 76 11.31 -2.22 -6.67
N GLU A 77 10.14 -1.63 -6.78
CA GLU A 77 8.97 -2.24 -7.39
C GLU A 77 8.45 -1.38 -8.55
N PRO A 78 8.85 -1.67 -9.80
CA PRO A 78 8.35 -0.97 -10.97
C PRO A 78 6.86 -1.31 -11.16
N THR A 79 6.02 -0.31 -10.99
CA THR A 79 4.57 -0.44 -10.94
C THR A 79 3.94 0.37 -12.05
N ARG A 80 3.16 -0.30 -12.91
CA ARG A 80 2.37 0.41 -13.92
C ARG A 80 1.15 1.04 -13.24
N ILE A 81 0.82 2.26 -13.65
CA ILE A 81 -0.32 3.01 -13.13
C ILE A 81 -1.43 3.08 -14.18
N GLY A 82 -2.67 2.82 -13.76
CA GLY A 82 -3.87 3.13 -14.51
C GLY A 82 -4.72 4.14 -13.75
N VAL A 83 -5.16 5.19 -14.43
CA VAL A 83 -6.12 6.16 -13.88
C VAL A 83 -7.32 6.24 -14.80
N GLU A 84 -8.50 5.94 -14.28
CA GLU A 84 -9.77 6.04 -15.00
C GLU A 84 -10.77 6.82 -14.15
N GLY A 85 -11.05 8.07 -14.55
CA GLY A 85 -11.85 8.99 -13.74
C GLY A 85 -11.25 9.19 -12.34
N ASP A 86 -12.01 8.78 -11.32
CA ASP A 86 -11.61 8.85 -9.91
C ASP A 86 -11.03 7.52 -9.39
N VAL A 87 -10.70 6.58 -10.26
CA VAL A 87 -10.13 5.28 -9.91
C VAL A 87 -8.64 5.26 -10.24
N LEU A 88 -7.81 5.02 -9.22
CA LEU A 88 -6.39 4.68 -9.36
C LEU A 88 -6.24 3.16 -9.28
N THR A 89 -5.52 2.55 -10.21
CA THR A 89 -5.09 1.14 -10.15
C THR A 89 -3.58 1.02 -10.25
N LEU A 90 -2.97 0.34 -9.28
CA LEU A 90 -1.57 -0.07 -9.26
C LEU A 90 -1.47 -1.50 -9.79
N TYR A 91 -0.65 -1.70 -10.82
CA TYR A 91 -0.38 -3.03 -11.39
C TYR A 91 1.06 -3.44 -11.06
N PHE A 92 1.20 -4.32 -10.06
CA PHE A 92 2.50 -4.75 -9.55
C PHE A 92 3.11 -5.85 -10.43
N PRO A 93 4.46 -5.98 -10.48
CA PRO A 93 5.13 -7.04 -11.23
C PRO A 93 4.72 -8.46 -10.84
N SER A 94 4.32 -8.65 -9.58
CA SER A 94 3.83 -9.92 -9.05
C SER A 94 2.51 -10.40 -9.69
N GLY A 95 1.84 -9.55 -10.46
CA GLY A 95 0.49 -9.78 -10.98
C GLY A 95 -0.61 -9.33 -10.01
N ASN A 96 -0.25 -8.91 -8.79
CA ASN A 96 -1.18 -8.28 -7.87
C ASN A 96 -1.65 -6.93 -8.40
N ARG A 97 -2.84 -6.53 -7.96
CA ARG A 97 -3.43 -5.23 -8.27
C ARG A 97 -4.04 -4.61 -7.02
N MET A 98 -3.88 -3.31 -6.88
CA MET A 98 -4.59 -2.52 -5.87
C MET A 98 -5.35 -1.39 -6.55
N THR A 99 -6.61 -1.21 -6.15
CA THR A 99 -7.51 -0.21 -6.73
C THR A 99 -8.04 0.69 -5.64
N PHE A 100 -7.95 2.00 -5.86
CA PHE A 100 -8.33 3.03 -4.91
C PHE A 100 -9.28 4.02 -5.58
N LEU A 101 -10.32 4.42 -4.86
CA LEU A 101 -11.16 5.56 -5.22
C LEU A 101 -10.52 6.83 -4.66
N ARG A 102 -10.50 7.90 -5.46
CA ARG A 102 -10.02 9.22 -5.06
C ARG A 102 -10.83 9.71 -3.85
N SER A 103 -10.16 9.96 -2.73
CA SER A 103 -10.80 10.42 -1.49
C SER A 103 -10.86 11.95 -1.36
N ALA A 104 -10.00 12.70 -2.06
CA ALA A 104 -9.98 14.16 -2.08
C ALA A 104 -9.58 14.68 -3.48
N LYS A 105 -10.24 15.76 -3.94
CA LYS A 105 -9.96 16.39 -5.25
C LYS A 105 -8.65 17.18 -5.26
N ASP A 106 -8.15 17.60 -4.10
CA ASP A 106 -7.05 18.55 -3.97
C ASP A 106 -5.96 17.98 -3.04
N CYS A 107 -5.07 17.14 -3.58
CA CYS A 107 -3.73 17.00 -3.02
C CYS A 107 -2.78 17.64 -4.04
N ILE A 108 -2.05 18.65 -3.56
CA ILE A 108 -1.15 19.56 -4.29
C ILE A 108 -0.15 18.79 -5.15
#